data_AF-A0AA91IQS3-F1
#
_entry.id   AF-A0AA91IQS3-F1
#
_cell.length_a   1.000
_cell.length_b   1.000
_cell.length_c   1.000
_cell.angle_alpha   90.00
_cell.angle_beta   90.00
_cell.angle_gamma   90.00
#
_symmetry.space_group_name_H-M   'P 1'
#
loop_
_entity.id
_entity.type
_entity.pdbx_description
1 polymer ?
#
loop_
_entity_poly.entity_id
_entity_poly.type
_entity_poly.pdbx_seq_one_letter_code
_entity_poly.pdbx_strand_id
1 'polypeptide(L)'
;MQQQRWISSREIADQFDLTPCKAINLVSYILSAVDEIDCQTKTVPNQLEGRGCQCQRMIQVDHIDDHIAERIKNAVNVDGEENDSESMPKMLIPVPPSELNQEQKWKWMLSKSQRK
;
A
#
# COMPACT_ATOMS: atom_id res chain seq x y z
N MET A 1 2.92 -1.97 -23.97
CA MET A 1 3.57 -0.64 -23.95
C MET A 1 4.63 -0.64 -22.86
N GLN A 2 5.90 -0.87 -23.19
CA GLN A 2 6.99 -0.74 -22.22
C GLN A 2 7.48 0.71 -22.21
N GLN A 3 6.86 1.56 -21.40
CA GLN A 3 7.44 2.86 -21.13
C GLN A 3 8.55 2.68 -20.10
N GLN A 4 9.80 2.65 -20.57
CA GLN A 4 11.02 2.75 -19.75
C GLN A 4 11.15 4.18 -19.18
N ARG A 5 10.11 4.64 -18.46
CA ARG A 5 9.96 5.98 -17.91
C ARG A 5 9.72 5.87 -16.41
N TRP A 6 10.32 6.80 -15.68
CA TRP A 6 10.02 7.00 -14.26
C TRP A 6 8.67 7.70 -14.11
N ILE A 7 7.76 7.07 -13.38
CA ILE A 7 6.40 7.54 -13.13
C ILE A 7 6.22 7.74 -11.63
N SER A 8 5.55 8.81 -11.24
CA SER A 8 5.18 9.05 -9.85
C SER A 8 3.78 8.52 -9.50
N SER A 9 3.53 8.29 -8.21
CA SER A 9 2.19 7.91 -7.74
C SER A 9 1.11 8.97 -8.06
N ARG A 10 1.49 10.24 -8.24
CA ARG A 10 0.56 11.29 -8.68
C ARG A 10 0.15 11.12 -10.13
N GLU A 11 1.09 10.81 -11.03
CA GLU A 11 0.76 10.54 -12.42
C GLU A 11 -0.15 9.31 -12.56
N ILE A 12 0.09 8.28 -11.75
CA ILE A 12 -0.80 7.11 -11.67
C ILE A 12 -2.20 7.54 -11.19
N ALA A 13 -2.28 8.43 -10.19
CA ALA A 13 -3.55 8.95 -9.71
C ALA A 13 -4.33 9.66 -10.84
N ASP A 14 -3.66 10.52 -11.60
CA ASP A 14 -4.27 11.28 -12.69
C ASP A 14 -4.70 10.37 -13.87
N GLN A 15 -3.88 9.37 -14.23
CA GLN A 15 -4.17 8.48 -15.36
C GLN A 15 -5.32 7.50 -15.09
N PHE A 16 -5.48 7.07 -13.83
CA PHE A 16 -6.45 6.05 -13.44
C PHE A 16 -7.63 6.62 -12.63
N ASP A 17 -7.77 7.95 -12.56
CA ASP A 17 -8.80 8.65 -11.77
C ASP A 17 -8.86 8.17 -10.31
N LEU A 18 -7.69 8.01 -9.69
CA LEU A 18 -7.54 7.58 -8.30
C LEU A 18 -7.24 8.78 -7.40
N THR A 19 -7.63 8.69 -6.13
CA THR A 19 -7.15 9.67 -5.15
C THR A 19 -5.65 9.47 -4.88
N PRO A 20 -4.88 10.53 -4.56
CA PRO A 20 -3.44 10.42 -4.33
C PRO A 20 -3.06 9.36 -3.27
N CYS A 21 -3.85 9.25 -2.19
CA CYS A 21 -3.62 8.24 -1.16
C CYS A 21 -3.81 6.81 -1.68
N LYS A 22 -4.84 6.58 -2.52
CA LYS A 22 -5.08 5.26 -3.12
C LYS A 22 -3.93 4.88 -4.06
N ALA A 23 -3.47 5.81 -4.89
CA ALA A 23 -2.34 5.55 -5.78
C ALA A 23 -1.05 5.22 -5.01
N ILE A 24 -0.76 5.91 -3.91
CA ILE A 24 0.40 5.60 -3.04
C ILE A 24 0.29 4.20 -2.43
N ASN A 25 -0.90 3.83 -1.95
CA ASN A 25 -1.12 2.50 -1.37
C ASN A 25 -1.01 1.40 -2.42
N LEU A 26 -1.58 1.62 -3.61
CA LEU A 26 -1.47 0.69 -4.74
C LEU A 26 -0.01 0.45 -5.14
N VAL A 27 0.75 1.53 -5.27
CA VAL A 27 2.20 1.47 -5.51
C VAL A 27 2.91 0.65 -4.43
N SER A 28 2.58 0.89 -3.16
CA SER A 28 3.20 0.18 -2.05
C SER A 28 2.84 -1.31 -2.06
N TYR A 29 1.60 -1.63 -2.40
CA TYR A 29 1.13 -3.01 -2.58
C TYR A 29 1.87 -3.72 -3.71
N ILE A 30 1.98 -3.09 -4.89
CA ILE A 30 2.72 -3.62 -6.03
C ILE A 30 4.15 -3.98 -5.62
N LEU A 31 4.84 -3.05 -4.94
CA LEU A 31 6.22 -3.26 -4.49
C LEU A 31 6.39 -4.32 -3.40
N SER A 32 5.34 -4.63 -2.63
CA SER A 32 5.44 -5.54 -1.48
C SER A 32 4.91 -6.95 -1.72
N ALA A 33 3.97 -7.10 -2.66
CA ALA A 33 3.11 -8.27 -2.72
C ALA A 33 2.75 -8.72 -4.14
N VAL A 34 3.27 -8.05 -5.18
CA VAL A 34 3.01 -8.41 -6.58
C VAL A 34 4.31 -8.83 -7.22
N ASP A 35 4.59 -10.13 -7.17
CA ASP A 35 5.81 -10.73 -7.72
C ASP A 35 5.82 -10.74 -9.25
N GLU A 36 4.66 -10.62 -9.89
CA GLU A 36 4.51 -10.62 -11.35
C GLU A 36 4.90 -9.29 -12.02
N ILE A 37 5.24 -8.25 -11.24
CA ILE A 37 5.61 -6.94 -11.75
C ILE A 37 7.03 -6.59 -11.29
N ASP A 38 7.98 -6.72 -12.20
CA ASP A 38 9.35 -6.27 -11.98
C ASP A 38 9.42 -4.75 -12.11
N CYS A 39 9.79 -4.10 -11.03
CA CYS A 39 9.88 -2.66 -10.99
C CYS A 39 11.08 -2.14 -10.19
N GLN A 40 11.66 -1.06 -10.69
CA GLN A 40 12.69 -0.29 -9.99
C GLN A 40 12.05 0.88 -9.27
N THR A 41 12.64 1.24 -8.13
CA THR A 41 12.23 2.43 -7.39
C THR A 41 13.40 3.37 -7.20
N LYS A 42 13.11 4.66 -7.26
CA LYS A 42 14.03 5.70 -6.80
C LYS A 42 13.29 6.75 -6.02
N THR A 43 14.02 7.42 -5.14
CA THR A 43 13.48 8.44 -4.25
C THR A 43 14.09 9.77 -4.64
N VAL A 44 13.25 10.71 -5.07
CA VAL A 44 13.68 12.04 -5.50
C VAL A 44 13.36 13.03 -4.36
N PRO A 45 14.33 13.78 -3.84
CA PRO A 45 14.07 14.78 -2.83
C PRO A 45 13.16 15.86 -3.41
N ASN A 46 12.08 16.18 -2.69
CA ASN A 46 11.24 17.31 -3.05
C ASN A 46 11.87 18.57 -2.43
N GLN A 47 12.25 19.53 -3.26
CA GLN A 47 12.84 20.80 -2.83
C GLN A 47 11.76 21.73 -2.28
N LEU A 48 11.09 21.32 -1.21
CA LEU A 48 10.16 22.18 -0.47
C LEU A 48 10.90 22.76 0.73
N GLU A 49 11.18 24.06 0.69
CA GLU A 49 11.73 24.78 1.83
C GLU A 49 10.80 24.66 3.05
N GLY A 50 11.38 24.36 4.22
CA GLY A 50 10.66 24.39 5.51
C GLY A 50 9.74 23.20 5.79
N ARG A 51 9.64 22.19 4.93
CA ARG A 51 8.97 20.92 5.25
C ARG A 51 10.00 19.79 5.29
N GLY A 52 9.94 18.93 6.32
CA GLY A 52 10.78 17.73 6.39
C GLY A 52 10.72 16.92 5.09
N CYS A 53 11.76 16.13 4.79
CA CYS A 53 11.98 15.52 3.48
C CYS A 53 10.74 14.79 2.93
N GLN A 54 9.93 15.47 2.10
CA GLN A 54 8.81 14.86 1.39
C GLN A 54 9.32 14.23 0.11
N CYS A 55 10.10 13.16 0.19
CA CYS A 55 10.66 12.58 -1.01
C CYS A 55 9.56 11.96 -1.89
N GLN A 56 9.62 12.26 -3.19
CA GLN A 56 8.75 11.64 -4.18
C GLN A 56 9.32 10.27 -4.54
N ARG A 57 8.53 9.21 -4.34
CA ARG A 57 8.87 7.87 -4.84
C ARG A 57 8.47 7.78 -6.31
N MET A 58 9.45 7.45 -7.14
CA MET A 58 9.28 7.20 -8.57
C MET A 58 9.43 5.70 -8.82
N ILE A 59 8.67 5.18 -9.77
CA ILE A 59 8.68 3.77 -10.15
C ILE A 59 8.93 3.68 -11.65
N GLN A 60 9.71 2.69 -12.05
CA GLN A 60 9.87 2.30 -13.44
C GLN A 60 9.53 0.82 -13.55
N VAL A 61 8.67 0.46 -14.49
CA VAL A 61 8.29 -0.94 -14.72
C VAL A 61 9.24 -1.50 -15.77
N ASP A 62 9.95 -2.56 -15.41
CA ASP A 62 10.91 -3.23 -16.29
C ASP A 62 10.21 -4.34 -17.08
N HIS A 63 9.47 -5.19 -16.36
CA HIS A 63 8.78 -6.34 -16.92
C HIS A 63 7.45 -6.59 -16.18
N ILE A 64 6.48 -7.12 -16.91
CA ILE A 64 5.20 -7.58 -16.37
C ILE A 64 5.03 -8.99 -16.90
N ASP A 65 4.95 -9.96 -16.00
CA ASP A 65 4.75 -11.36 -16.31
C ASP A 65 3.33 -11.57 -16.86
N ASP A 66 3.19 -12.40 -17.89
CA ASP A 66 1.91 -12.77 -18.51
C ASP A 66 0.95 -13.47 -17.53
N HIS A 67 1.48 -14.11 -16.46
CA HIS A 67 0.67 -14.70 -15.39
C HIS A 67 -0.20 -13.68 -14.64
N ILE A 68 0.11 -12.38 -14.72
CA ILE A 68 -0.75 -11.34 -14.14
C ILE A 68 -2.15 -11.34 -14.77
N ALA A 69 -2.25 -11.66 -16.07
CA ALA A 69 -3.51 -11.64 -16.79
C ALA A 69 -4.43 -12.78 -16.31
N GLU A 70 -3.86 -13.95 -16.04
CA GLU A 70 -4.57 -15.08 -15.47
C GLU A 70 -5.06 -14.78 -14.05
N ARG A 71 -4.20 -14.15 -13.23
CA ARG A 71 -4.57 -13.73 -11.87
C ARG A 71 -5.71 -12.70 -11.88
N ILE A 72 -5.64 -11.71 -12.76
CA ILE A 72 -6.71 -10.71 -12.92
C ILE A 72 -8.01 -11.39 -13.36
N LYS A 73 -7.96 -12.29 -14.35
CA LYS A 73 -9.13 -13.02 -14.83
C LYS A 73 -9.77 -13.84 -13.71
N ASN A 74 -8.96 -14.53 -12.91
CA ASN A 74 -9.45 -15.30 -11.77
C ASN A 74 -10.04 -14.40 -10.67
N ALA A 75 -9.40 -13.27 -10.36
CA ALA A 75 -9.93 -12.31 -9.38
C ALA A 75 -11.29 -11.73 -9.80
N VAL A 76 -11.46 -11.35 -11.07
CA VAL A 76 -12.72 -10.82 -11.59
C VAL A 76 -13.84 -11.88 -11.63
N ASN A 77 -13.50 -13.14 -11.88
CA ASN A 77 -14.48 -14.22 -11.88
C ASN A 77 -14.94 -14.61 -10.46
N VAL A 78 -14.11 -14.42 -9.44
CA VAL A 78 -14.45 -14.69 -8.04
C VAL A 78 -15.47 -13.68 -7.50
N ASP A 79 -15.45 -12.43 -7.96
CA ASP A 79 -16.45 -11.42 -7.57
C ASP A 79 -17.82 -11.63 -8.23
N GLY A 80 -17.93 -12.57 -9.18
CA GLY A 80 -19.19 -12.92 -9.87
C GLY A 80 -19.99 -14.05 -9.21
N GLU A 81 -19.39 -14.76 -8.25
CA GLU A 81 -20.05 -15.84 -7.50
C GLU A 81 -20.11 -15.45 -6.02
N GLU A 82 -21.21 -14.79 -5.67
CA GLU A 82 -21.84 -14.73 -4.33
C GLU A 82 -20.98 -15.34 -3.20
N ASN A 83 -20.13 -14.56 -2.54
CA ASN A 83 -19.53 -15.00 -1.28
C ASN A 83 -19.42 -13.86 -0.26
N ASP A 84 -20.37 -13.93 0.65
CA ASP A 84 -20.32 -13.59 2.07
C ASP A 84 -19.09 -12.80 2.55
N SER A 85 -19.40 -11.62 3.07
CA SER A 85 -18.52 -10.74 3.86
C SER A 85 -18.08 -11.33 5.23
N GLU A 86 -18.02 -12.65 5.40
CA GLU A 86 -17.78 -13.29 6.70
C GLU A 86 -16.37 -13.86 6.92
N SER A 87 -15.48 -13.88 5.91
CA SER A 87 -14.14 -14.48 6.09
C SER A 87 -12.97 -13.51 5.98
N MET A 88 -13.09 -12.31 6.54
CA MET A 88 -11.91 -11.54 6.96
C MET A 88 -11.64 -11.83 8.43
N PRO A 89 -10.46 -12.34 8.83
CA PRO A 89 -10.11 -12.43 10.23
C PRO A 89 -10.11 -10.99 10.77
N LYS A 90 -11.13 -10.67 11.56
CA LYS A 90 -11.29 -9.39 12.23
C LYS A 90 -10.09 -9.27 13.16
N MET A 91 -9.00 -8.67 12.69
CA MET A 91 -7.85 -8.37 13.53
C MET A 91 -8.36 -7.44 14.63
N LEU A 92 -8.63 -8.01 15.79
CA LEU A 92 -8.95 -7.27 17.00
C LEU A 92 -7.67 -6.49 17.33
N ILE A 93 -7.58 -5.25 16.84
CA ILE A 93 -6.52 -4.33 17.25
C ILE A 93 -6.70 -4.18 18.76
N PRO A 94 -5.72 -4.61 19.59
CA PRO A 94 -5.83 -4.44 21.02
C PRO A 94 -5.90 -2.94 21.29
N VAL A 95 -7.03 -2.47 21.82
CA VAL A 95 -7.20 -1.07 22.22
C VAL A 95 -6.76 -0.95 23.68
N PRO A 96 -5.94 0.06 24.05
CA PRO A 96 -5.54 0.25 25.44
C PRO A 96 -6.77 0.47 26.33
N PRO A 97 -6.84 -0.15 27.52
CA PRO A 97 -7.94 0.03 28.46
C PRO A 97 -8.21 1.52 28.77
N SER A 98 -9.50 1.87 28.84
CA SER A 98 -9.97 3.25 28.99
C SER A 98 -9.46 3.91 30.28
N GLU A 99 -9.22 3.11 31.32
CA GLU A 99 -8.84 3.52 32.67
C GLU A 99 -7.37 3.93 32.83
N LEU A 100 -6.53 3.71 31.80
CA LEU A 100 -5.11 4.06 31.87
C LEU A 100 -4.88 5.57 31.70
N ASN A 101 -3.98 6.12 32.53
CA ASN A 101 -3.47 7.48 32.32
C ASN A 101 -2.56 7.54 31.08
N GLN A 102 -2.33 8.73 30.51
CA GLN A 102 -1.59 8.94 29.25
C GLN A 102 -0.22 8.24 29.24
N GLU A 103 0.58 8.36 30.30
CA GLU A 103 1.90 7.73 30.36
C GLU A 103 1.82 6.19 30.35
N GLN A 104 0.80 5.63 30.99
CA GLN A 104 0.57 4.18 31.02
C GLN A 104 0.07 3.67 29.66
N LYS A 105 -0.75 4.45 28.95
CA LYS A 105 -1.15 4.17 27.56
C LYS A 105 0.06 4.10 26.64
N TRP A 106 1.02 5.02 26.79
CA TRP A 106 2.27 4.98 26.03
C TRP A 106 3.13 3.75 26.34
N LYS A 107 3.29 3.40 27.62
CA LYS A 107 4.01 2.18 28.01
C LYS A 107 3.36 0.91 27.45
N TRP A 108 2.02 0.86 27.44
CA TRP A 108 1.24 -0.25 26.89
C TRP A 108 1.38 -0.38 25.37
N MET A 109 1.30 0.74 24.64
CA MET A 109 1.48 0.77 23.18
C MET A 109 2.88 0.31 22.75
N LEU A 110 3.91 0.65 23.54
CA LEU A 110 5.30 0.33 23.21
C LEU A 110 5.68 -1.10 23.65
N SER A 111 5.08 -1.64 24.70
CA SER A 111 5.37 -2.98 25.18
C SER A 111 4.69 -4.06 24.32
N LYS A 112 5.46 -4.98 23.72
CA LYS A 112 4.92 -6.10 22.93
C LYS A 112 4.25 -7.17 23.80
N SER A 113 4.66 -7.32 25.06
CA SER A 113 4.10 -8.32 25.99
C SER A 113 2.74 -7.93 26.55
N GLN A 114 2.42 -6.63 26.60
CA GLN A 114 1.16 -6.12 27.14
C GLN A 114 0.04 -6.06 26.10
N ARG A 115 0.35 -6.29 24.81
CA ARG A 115 -0.57 -6.24 23.67
C ARG A 115 -1.07 -7.64 23.22
N LYS A 116 -0.77 -8.69 23.98
CA LYS A 116 -1.25 -10.07 23.73
C LYS A 116 -2.54 -10.34 24.48
#